data_AF-A0AAW1W895-F1
#
_entry.id   AF-A0AAW1W895-F1
#
_cell.length_a   1.000
_cell.length_b   1.000
_cell.length_c   1.000
_cell.angle_alpha   90.00
_cell.angle_beta   90.00
_cell.angle_gamma   90.00
#
_symmetry.space_group_name_H-M   'P 1'
#
loop_
_entity.id
_entity.type
_entity.pdbx_description
1 polymer ?
#
loop_
_entity_poly.entity_id
_entity_poly.type
_entity_poly.pdbx_seq_one_letter_code
_entity_poly.pdbx_strand_id
1 'polypeptide(L)'
;MLQCIFLLSDSGEVMLEKQLTGQRVDRSICVWFWEQAISQGDSSKLQPVIASPTHYLFQILREGITFLACTQVEMPPLMGIEFLCRVADVLTDYLGSLNEDLIKDNFVIVYELLDEMIDNGFPLTTEPNILREMIAPPNLVNKMLSVVTGNSSNMSDTLPGATSSCIPWRTTDPKYAHNEVYVDLVEEMDTIINRDGVLVKCEIYGEVQS
;
A
#
# COMPACT_ATOMS: atom_id res chain seq x y z
N MET A 1 -10.57 -13.23 5.21
CA MET A 1 -10.23 -12.88 3.81
C MET A 1 -10.84 -11.52 3.51
N LEU A 2 -10.12 -10.65 2.82
CA LEU A 2 -10.67 -9.36 2.40
C LEU A 2 -11.65 -9.56 1.24
N GLN A 3 -12.82 -8.93 1.29
CA GLN A 3 -13.84 -9.05 0.24
C GLN A 3 -13.78 -7.91 -0.76
N CYS A 4 -13.40 -6.72 -0.31
CA CYS A 4 -13.30 -5.53 -1.15
C CYS A 4 -12.30 -4.53 -0.57
N ILE A 5 -11.65 -3.77 -1.45
CA ILE A 5 -10.79 -2.63 -1.12
C ILE A 5 -11.36 -1.39 -1.82
N PHE A 6 -11.43 -0.28 -1.09
CA PHE A 6 -11.80 1.03 -1.61
C PHE A 6 -10.66 2.02 -1.36
N LEU A 7 -10.44 2.92 -2.32
CA LEU A 7 -9.64 4.12 -2.12
C LEU A 7 -10.60 5.31 -2.09
N LEU A 8 -10.62 6.04 -0.99
CA LEU A 8 -11.46 7.20 -0.79
C LEU A 8 -10.62 8.48 -0.80
N SER A 9 -11.13 9.54 -1.42
CA SER A 9 -10.54 10.87 -1.33
C SER A 9 -10.71 11.47 0.07
N ASP A 10 -10.10 12.64 0.28
CA ASP A 10 -10.24 13.44 1.51
C ASP A 10 -11.66 13.97 1.74
N SER A 11 -12.51 13.93 0.72
CA SER A 11 -13.93 14.29 0.75
C SER A 11 -14.85 13.07 0.91
N GLY A 12 -14.30 11.86 0.93
CA GLY A 12 -15.03 10.60 1.05
C GLY A 12 -15.57 10.05 -0.26
N GLU A 13 -15.18 10.62 -1.41
CA GLU A 13 -15.53 10.09 -2.73
C GLU A 13 -14.79 8.76 -2.97
N VAL A 14 -15.51 7.76 -3.48
CA VAL A 14 -14.90 6.48 -3.88
C VAL A 14 -14.16 6.67 -5.21
N MET A 15 -12.84 6.80 -5.13
CA MET A 15 -11.97 6.93 -6.31
C MET A 15 -11.75 5.59 -7.00
N LEU A 16 -11.58 4.52 -6.21
CA LEU A 16 -11.37 3.16 -6.70
C LEU A 16 -12.09 2.14 -5.82
N GLU A 17 -12.58 1.08 -6.46
CA GLU A 17 -13.22 -0.07 -5.80
C GLU A 17 -12.70 -1.37 -6.44
N LYS A 18 -12.12 -2.25 -5.64
CA LYS A 18 -11.70 -3.59 -6.05
C LYS A 18 -12.50 -4.65 -5.32
N GLN A 19 -13.39 -5.34 -6.03
CA GLN A 19 -14.07 -6.53 -5.52
C GLN A 19 -13.14 -7.73 -5.65
N LEU A 20 -12.84 -8.39 -4.52
CA LEU A 20 -11.85 -9.48 -4.45
C LEU A 20 -12.50 -10.86 -4.43
N THR A 21 -13.77 -10.93 -4.05
CA THR A 21 -14.53 -12.19 -3.96
C THR A 21 -15.79 -12.10 -4.82
N GLY A 22 -16.43 -13.24 -5.10
CA GLY A 22 -17.70 -13.27 -5.83
C GLY A 22 -18.88 -12.62 -5.10
N GLN A 23 -18.74 -12.35 -3.80
CA GLN A 23 -19.74 -11.63 -3.01
C GLN A 23 -19.45 -10.13 -3.09
N ARG A 24 -20.34 -9.41 -3.79
CA ARG A 24 -20.20 -7.97 -3.98
C ARG A 24 -20.45 -7.20 -2.68
N VAL A 25 -19.50 -6.37 -2.30
CA VAL A 25 -19.66 -5.38 -1.22
C VAL A 25 -20.26 -4.10 -1.79
N ASP A 26 -21.34 -3.60 -1.18
CA ASP A 26 -22.03 -2.38 -1.65
C ASP A 26 -21.34 -1.10 -1.16
N ARG A 27 -21.34 -0.04 -1.99
CA ARG A 27 -20.70 1.25 -1.67
C ARG A 27 -21.34 2.00 -0.50
N SER A 28 -22.56 1.65 -0.09
CA SER A 28 -23.19 2.17 1.13
C SER A 28 -22.32 1.99 2.38
N ILE A 29 -21.42 1.00 2.39
CA ILE A 29 -20.46 0.82 3.47
C ILE A 29 -19.48 1.99 3.60
N CYS A 30 -19.08 2.60 2.47
CA CYS A 30 -18.19 3.75 2.43
C CYS A 30 -18.90 5.00 2.96
N VAL A 31 -20.18 5.17 2.60
CA VAL A 31 -21.02 6.26 3.11
C VAL A 31 -21.17 6.15 4.63
N TRP A 32 -21.51 4.95 5.13
CA TRP A 32 -21.60 4.70 6.57
C TRP A 32 -20.28 4.97 7.29
N PHE A 33 -19.16 4.49 6.72
CA PHE A 33 -17.83 4.73 7.27
C PHE A 33 -17.51 6.23 7.33
N TRP A 34 -17.84 6.99 6.28
CA TRP A 34 -17.58 8.43 6.21
C TRP A 34 -18.39 9.22 7.23
N GLU A 35 -19.68 8.89 7.41
CA GLU A 35 -20.52 9.48 8.45
C GLU A 35 -19.95 9.21 9.86
N GLN A 36 -19.48 7.97 10.09
CA GLN A 36 -18.82 7.60 11.33
C GLN A 36 -17.52 8.40 11.55
N ALA A 37 -16.71 8.59 10.50
CA ALA A 37 -15.49 9.37 10.56
C ALA A 37 -15.72 10.84 10.89
N ILE A 38 -16.69 11.48 10.23
CA ILE A 38 -17.09 12.87 10.51
C ILE A 38 -17.57 13.00 11.96
N SER A 39 -18.35 12.03 12.47
CA SER A 39 -18.90 12.08 13.83
C SER A 39 -17.82 12.11 14.93
N GLN A 40 -16.64 11.54 14.66
CA GLN A 40 -15.53 11.51 15.62
C GLN A 40 -14.66 12.78 15.58
N GLY A 41 -14.83 13.63 14.57
CA GLY A 41 -14.24 14.98 14.45
C GLY A 41 -12.75 15.02 14.12
N ASP A 42 -11.92 14.23 14.80
CA ASP A 42 -10.49 14.10 14.53
C ASP A 42 -10.18 12.77 13.83
N SER A 43 -9.51 12.85 12.68
CA SER A 43 -9.00 11.66 11.98
C SER A 43 -8.02 10.83 12.82
N SER A 44 -7.35 11.45 13.79
CA SER A 44 -6.46 10.76 14.75
C SER A 44 -7.19 9.88 15.77
N LYS A 45 -8.50 10.06 15.94
CA LYS A 45 -9.32 9.27 16.86
C LYS A 45 -10.00 8.07 16.18
N LEU A 46 -9.96 8.03 14.84
CA LEU A 46 -10.51 6.93 14.08
C LEU A 46 -9.75 5.63 14.40
N GLN A 47 -10.51 4.62 14.80
CA GLN A 47 -9.94 3.31 15.05
C GLN A 47 -9.48 2.69 13.71
N PRO A 48 -8.29 2.07 13.64
CA PRO A 48 -7.83 1.38 12.43
C PRO A 48 -8.74 0.23 12.01
N VAL A 49 -9.57 -0.27 12.94
CA VAL A 49 -10.52 -1.35 12.71
C VAL A 49 -11.86 -0.96 13.31
N ILE A 50 -12.92 -1.03 12.51
CA ILE A 50 -14.28 -0.65 12.91
C ILE A 50 -15.24 -1.77 12.53
N ALA A 51 -16.12 -2.17 13.46
CA ALA A 51 -17.22 -3.06 13.15
C ALA A 51 -18.42 -2.22 12.67
N SER A 52 -18.77 -2.36 11.39
CA SER A 52 -20.03 -1.85 10.85
C SER A 52 -21.16 -2.86 11.07
N PRO A 53 -22.42 -2.52 10.75
CA PRO A 53 -23.53 -3.47 10.84
C PRO A 53 -23.39 -4.72 9.97
N THR A 54 -22.56 -4.68 8.92
CA THR A 54 -22.46 -5.76 7.92
C THR A 54 -21.05 -6.32 7.75
N HIS A 55 -20.01 -5.54 7.99
CA HIS A 55 -18.60 -5.89 7.76
C HIS A 55 -17.69 -5.35 8.86
N TYR A 56 -16.58 -6.02 9.10
CA TYR A 56 -15.39 -5.43 9.70
C TYR A 56 -14.65 -4.60 8.65
N LEU A 57 -14.28 -3.38 9.01
CA LEU A 57 -13.59 -2.42 8.18
C LEU A 57 -12.19 -2.20 8.72
N PHE A 58 -11.19 -2.31 7.85
CA PHE A 58 -9.80 -1.94 8.13
C PHE A 58 -9.49 -0.65 7.39
N GLN A 59 -8.84 0.30 8.04
CA GLN A 59 -8.51 1.57 7.42
C GLN A 59 -7.12 2.08 7.77
N ILE A 60 -6.49 2.73 6.79
CA ILE A 60 -5.32 3.58 6.98
C ILE A 60 -5.49 4.87 6.18
N LEU A 61 -4.82 5.93 6.64
CA LEU A 61 -4.74 7.22 5.96
C LEU A 61 -3.29 7.44 5.49
N ARG A 62 -3.11 7.77 4.21
CA ARG A 62 -1.81 8.11 3.61
C ARG A 62 -1.98 9.28 2.65
N GLU A 63 -1.28 10.38 2.91
CA GLU A 63 -1.29 11.60 2.08
C GLU A 63 -2.70 12.08 1.66
N GLY A 64 -3.68 11.98 2.58
CA GLY A 64 -5.07 12.39 2.34
C GLY A 64 -5.96 11.34 1.67
N ILE A 65 -5.42 10.20 1.25
CA ILE A 65 -6.18 9.07 0.71
C ILE A 65 -6.49 8.07 1.83
N THR A 66 -7.76 7.72 1.98
CA THR A 66 -8.20 6.66 2.90
C THR A 66 -8.26 5.33 2.16
N PHE A 67 -7.45 4.38 2.60
CA PHE A 67 -7.47 3.00 2.12
C PHE A 67 -8.39 2.22 3.05
N LEU A 68 -9.46 1.63 2.51
CA LEU A 68 -10.48 0.93 3.28
C LEU A 68 -10.63 -0.50 2.75
N ALA A 69 -10.49 -1.51 3.62
CA ALA A 69 -10.78 -2.90 3.27
C ALA A 69 -11.93 -3.47 4.10
N CYS A 70 -12.75 -4.32 3.49
CA CYS A 70 -13.95 -4.88 4.10
C CYS A 70 -13.87 -6.40 4.22
N THR A 71 -14.40 -6.96 5.31
CA THR A 71 -14.62 -8.41 5.45
C THR A 71 -15.81 -8.73 6.35
N GLN A 72 -16.54 -9.80 6.04
CA GLN A 72 -17.59 -10.36 6.91
C GLN A 72 -17.07 -11.43 7.87
N VAL A 73 -15.85 -11.93 7.62
CA VAL A 73 -15.27 -13.04 8.38
C VAL A 73 -14.15 -12.53 9.24
N GLU A 74 -14.11 -12.98 10.49
CA GLU A 74 -13.03 -12.65 11.41
C GLU A 74 -11.66 -13.04 10.82
N MET A 75 -10.70 -12.12 10.91
CA MET A 75 -9.33 -12.34 10.50
C MET A 75 -8.36 -11.55 11.38
N PRO A 76 -7.08 -11.95 11.48
CA PRO A 76 -6.09 -11.21 12.24
C PRO A 76 -6.03 -9.74 11.78
N PRO A 77 -6.35 -8.76 12.64
CA PRO A 77 -6.51 -7.38 12.19
C PRO A 77 -5.24 -6.77 11.60
N LEU A 78 -4.08 -7.13 12.16
CA LEU A 78 -2.78 -6.71 11.64
C LEU A 78 -2.53 -7.18 10.21
N MET A 79 -3.09 -8.31 9.78
CA MET A 79 -2.95 -8.77 8.39
C MET A 79 -3.64 -7.81 7.42
N GLY A 80 -4.84 -7.32 7.77
CA GLY A 80 -5.58 -6.37 6.95
C GLY A 80 -4.91 -4.99 6.92
N ILE A 81 -4.50 -4.50 8.09
CA ILE A 81 -3.84 -3.19 8.21
C ILE A 81 -2.49 -3.19 7.50
N GLU A 82 -1.64 -4.19 7.73
CA GLU A 82 -0.31 -4.26 7.12
C GLU A 82 -0.40 -4.40 5.60
N PHE A 83 -1.37 -5.17 5.11
CA PHE A 83 -1.59 -5.27 3.68
C PHE A 83 -1.98 -3.91 3.07
N LEU A 84 -2.88 -3.16 3.71
CA LEU A 84 -3.22 -1.82 3.25
C LEU A 84 -1.99 -0.88 3.28
N CYS A 85 -1.14 -0.98 4.29
CA CYS A 85 0.13 -0.23 4.34
C CYS A 85 1.01 -0.59 3.15
N ARG A 86 1.19 -1.88 2.87
CA ARG A 86 1.96 -2.34 1.70
C ARG A 86 1.39 -1.86 0.37
N VAL A 87 0.06 -1.85 0.20
CA VAL A 87 -0.58 -1.27 -0.99
C VAL A 87 -0.22 0.21 -1.12
N ALA A 88 -0.35 0.99 -0.04
CA ALA A 88 0.00 2.40 -0.08
C ALA A 88 1.49 2.62 -0.40
N ASP A 89 2.39 1.86 0.23
CA ASP A 89 3.84 1.94 -0.01
C ASP A 89 4.18 1.64 -1.48
N VAL A 90 3.59 0.58 -2.06
CA VAL A 90 3.77 0.22 -3.48
C VAL A 90 3.22 1.29 -4.42
N LEU A 91 2.05 1.85 -4.12
CA LEU A 91 1.48 2.92 -4.94
C LEU A 91 2.32 4.21 -4.86
N THR A 92 2.80 4.59 -3.68
CA THR A 92 3.74 5.71 -3.52
C THR A 92 5.01 5.47 -4.32
N ASP A 93 5.55 4.24 -4.29
CA ASP A 93 6.75 3.90 -5.04
C ASP A 93 6.57 3.96 -6.56
N TYR A 94 5.40 3.55 -7.07
CA TYR A 94 5.08 3.60 -8.50
C TYR A 94 4.75 5.01 -9.01
N LEU A 95 4.04 5.79 -8.21
CA LEU A 95 3.49 7.08 -8.59
C LEU A 95 4.31 8.28 -8.10
N GLY A 96 5.27 8.04 -7.19
CA GLY A 96 6.11 9.03 -6.51
C GLY A 96 5.44 9.74 -5.34
N SER A 97 4.11 9.80 -5.30
CA SER A 97 3.29 10.33 -4.19
C SER A 97 1.85 9.83 -4.32
N LEU A 98 1.04 10.05 -3.30
CA LEU A 98 -0.37 9.68 -3.28
C LEU A 98 -1.25 10.93 -3.25
N ASN A 99 -1.97 11.17 -4.34
CA ASN A 99 -3.05 12.14 -4.38
C ASN A 99 -4.16 11.69 -5.35
N GLU A 100 -5.28 12.39 -5.30
CA GLU A 100 -6.47 12.02 -6.06
C GLU A 100 -6.25 11.97 -7.58
N ASP A 101 -5.60 12.99 -8.12
CA ASP A 101 -5.33 13.11 -9.55
C ASP A 101 -4.40 11.98 -10.04
N LEU A 102 -3.33 11.68 -9.30
CA LEU A 102 -2.38 10.62 -9.67
C LEU A 102 -3.04 9.24 -9.71
N ILE A 103 -3.91 8.93 -8.74
CA ILE A 103 -4.64 7.65 -8.73
C ILE A 103 -5.63 7.59 -9.89
N LYS A 104 -6.37 8.67 -10.17
CA LYS A 104 -7.33 8.74 -11.28
C LYS A 104 -6.64 8.66 -12.65
N ASP A 105 -5.50 9.33 -12.82
CA ASP A 105 -4.71 9.33 -14.06
C ASP A 105 -4.01 7.99 -14.33
N ASN A 106 -3.66 7.24 -13.28
CA ASN A 106 -2.96 5.95 -13.38
C ASN A 106 -3.83 4.76 -12.96
N PHE A 107 -5.16 4.91 -13.03
CA PHE A 107 -6.13 3.95 -12.50
C PHE A 107 -5.97 2.52 -13.02
N VAL A 108 -5.51 2.35 -14.27
CA VAL A 108 -5.20 1.03 -14.86
C VAL A 108 -4.07 0.34 -14.08
N ILE A 109 -2.97 1.05 -13.82
CA ILE A 109 -1.81 0.51 -13.09
C ILE A 109 -2.20 0.20 -11.64
N VAL A 110 -3.02 1.04 -11.01
CA VAL A 110 -3.51 0.77 -9.65
C VAL A 110 -4.32 -0.54 -9.61
N TYR A 111 -5.16 -0.80 -10.62
CA TYR A 111 -5.88 -2.07 -10.70
C TYR A 111 -4.97 -3.27 -10.98
N GLU A 112 -4.03 -3.15 -11.91
CA GLU A 112 -3.06 -4.20 -12.21
C GLU A 112 -2.25 -4.57 -10.96
N LEU A 113 -1.80 -3.57 -10.20
CA LEU A 113 -1.09 -3.79 -8.93
C LEU A 113 -1.99 -4.49 -7.90
N LEU A 114 -3.24 -4.03 -7.72
CA LEU A 114 -4.16 -4.69 -6.80
C LEU A 114 -4.50 -6.13 -7.22
N ASP A 115 -4.60 -6.43 -8.52
CA ASP A 115 -4.82 -7.80 -9.02
C ASP A 115 -3.66 -8.74 -8.67
N GLU A 116 -2.44 -8.22 -8.69
CA GLU A 116 -1.25 -9.02 -8.42
C GLU A 116 -0.93 -9.12 -6.92
N MET A 117 -1.23 -8.06 -6.17
CA MET A 117 -0.95 -8.00 -4.73
C MET A 117 -1.92 -8.85 -3.89
N ILE A 118 -3.11 -9.16 -4.38
CA ILE A 118 -4.12 -9.90 -3.62
C ILE A 118 -4.98 -10.80 -4.50
N ASP A 119 -5.07 -12.08 -4.13
CA ASP A 119 -5.93 -13.06 -4.80
C ASP A 119 -6.98 -13.60 -3.82
N ASN A 120 -8.25 -13.56 -4.24
CA ASN A 120 -9.41 -14.04 -3.48
C ASN A 120 -9.43 -13.58 -2.00
N GLY A 121 -8.96 -12.36 -1.74
CA GLY A 121 -8.92 -11.79 -0.39
C GLY A 121 -7.73 -12.16 0.48
N PHE A 122 -6.69 -12.78 -0.11
CA PHE A 122 -5.44 -13.12 0.55
C PHE A 122 -4.26 -12.39 -0.12
N PRO A 123 -3.45 -11.63 0.63
CA PRO A 123 -2.23 -11.02 0.10
C PRO A 123 -1.32 -12.06 -0.57
N LEU A 124 -0.80 -11.75 -1.75
CA LEU A 124 0.07 -12.60 -2.55
C LEU A 124 1.43 -11.91 -2.78
N THR A 125 1.62 -11.24 -3.93
CA THR A 125 2.90 -10.64 -4.31
C THR A 125 2.96 -9.18 -3.86
N THR A 126 3.66 -8.89 -2.77
CA THR A 126 3.77 -7.51 -2.22
C THR A 126 5.17 -6.93 -2.33
N GLU A 127 6.12 -7.66 -2.91
CA GLU A 127 7.51 -7.23 -3.08
C GLU A 127 7.67 -6.29 -4.27
N PRO A 128 8.13 -5.03 -4.07
CA PRO A 128 8.21 -4.02 -5.13
C PRO A 128 9.08 -4.46 -6.33
N ASN A 129 10.15 -5.20 -6.08
CA ASN A 129 11.05 -5.67 -7.14
C ASN A 129 10.35 -6.64 -8.09
N ILE A 130 9.55 -7.56 -7.56
CA ILE A 130 8.79 -8.51 -8.38
C ILE A 130 7.67 -7.77 -9.12
N LEU A 131 6.95 -6.88 -8.42
CA LEU A 131 5.87 -6.10 -9.01
C LEU A 131 6.37 -5.27 -10.21
N ARG A 132 7.51 -4.60 -10.10
CA ARG A 132 8.08 -3.78 -11.19
C ARG A 132 8.52 -4.57 -12.40
N GLU A 133 8.89 -5.83 -12.22
CA GLU A 133 9.21 -6.73 -13.34
C GLU A 133 7.95 -7.20 -14.08
N MET A 134 6.80 -7.29 -13.39
CA MET A 134 5.53 -7.72 -14.00
C MET A 134 4.73 -6.55 -14.58
N ILE A 135 4.68 -5.44 -13.85
CA ILE A 135 3.88 -4.24 -14.14
C ILE A 135 4.83 -3.06 -14.21
N ALA A 136 5.02 -2.54 -15.42
CA ALA A 136 5.96 -1.45 -15.65
C ALA A 136 5.46 -0.11 -15.04
N PRO A 137 6.29 0.64 -14.29
CA PRO A 137 5.90 1.93 -13.75
C PRO A 137 5.54 2.97 -14.83
N PRO A 138 4.72 3.98 -14.51
CA PRO A 138 4.27 5.01 -15.44
C PRO A 138 5.35 6.09 -15.71
N ASN A 139 6.57 5.71 -16.05
CA ASN A 139 7.62 6.69 -16.37
C ASN A 139 7.57 7.15 -17.85
N LEU A 140 7.97 8.40 -18.11
CA LEU A 140 8.05 9.02 -19.46
C LEU A 140 8.82 8.14 -20.48
N VAL A 141 9.80 7.38 -20.00
CA VAL A 141 10.60 6.45 -20.83
C VAL A 141 9.74 5.31 -21.39
N ASN A 142 8.76 4.80 -20.63
CA ASN A 142 7.83 3.77 -21.09
C ASN A 142 6.80 4.32 -22.09
N LYS A 143 6.38 5.58 -21.93
CA LYS A 143 5.58 6.29 -22.93
C LYS A 143 6.34 6.52 -24.24
N MET A 144 7.65 6.73 -24.18
CA MET A 144 8.48 6.93 -25.37
C MET A 144 8.85 5.59 -26.05
N LEU A 145 9.07 4.54 -25.26
CA LEU A 145 9.29 3.18 -25.75
C LEU A 145 8.04 2.61 -26.44
N SER A 146 6.85 2.76 -25.87
CA SER A 146 5.60 2.27 -26.49
C SER A 146 5.28 2.94 -27.84
N VAL A 147 5.66 4.21 -28.01
CA VAL A 147 5.56 4.93 -29.30
C VAL A 147 6.55 4.40 -30.34
N VAL A 148 7.72 3.92 -29.92
CA VAL A 148 8.78 3.42 -30.80
C VAL A 148 8.63 1.93 -31.12
N THR A 149 8.17 1.12 -30.17
CA THR A 149 8.07 -0.35 -30.33
C THR A 149 6.68 -0.81 -30.75
N GLY A 150 5.64 0.04 -30.62
CA GLY A 150 4.26 -0.33 -30.94
C GLY A 150 3.62 -1.28 -29.92
N ASN A 151 4.31 -1.61 -28.83
CA ASN A 151 3.77 -2.38 -27.71
C ASN A 151 3.02 -1.44 -26.76
N SER A 152 1.69 -1.55 -26.72
CA SER A 152 0.81 -0.73 -25.87
C SER A 152 0.48 -1.38 -24.53
N SER A 153 1.02 -2.55 -24.21
CA SER A 153 0.78 -3.25 -22.94
C SER A 153 1.84 -2.89 -21.90
N ASN A 154 1.41 -2.52 -20.69
CA ASN A 154 2.29 -2.31 -19.53
C ASN A 154 2.69 -3.63 -18.85
N MET A 155 2.13 -4.76 -19.31
CA MET A 155 2.41 -6.10 -18.81
C MET A 155 3.48 -6.79 -19.64
N SER A 156 4.40 -7.48 -18.94
CA SER A 156 5.41 -8.35 -19.54
C SER A 156 4.82 -9.71 -19.94
N ASP A 157 5.13 -10.20 -21.14
CA ASP A 157 4.72 -11.53 -21.62
C ASP A 157 5.51 -12.69 -20.96
N THR A 158 6.57 -12.36 -20.22
CA THR A 158 7.39 -13.35 -19.50
C THR A 158 7.33 -13.11 -18.00
N LEU A 159 6.92 -14.14 -17.26
CA LEU A 159 6.97 -14.15 -15.80
C LEU A 159 8.40 -13.87 -15.33
N PRO A 160 8.60 -12.94 -14.39
CA PRO A 160 9.92 -12.64 -13.89
C PRO A 160 10.51 -13.83 -13.14
N GLY A 161 11.82 -14.08 -13.31
CA GLY A 161 12.51 -15.18 -12.64
C GLY A 161 12.39 -15.13 -11.12
N ALA A 162 12.21 -13.94 -10.54
CA ALA A 162 12.00 -13.73 -9.12
C ALA A 162 10.67 -14.35 -8.60
N THR A 163 9.64 -14.49 -9.44
CA THR A 163 8.37 -15.16 -9.07
C THR A 163 8.54 -16.65 -8.78
N SER A 164 9.59 -17.27 -9.35
CA SER A 164 9.93 -18.69 -9.14
C SER A 164 11.05 -18.87 -8.12
N SER A 165 11.55 -17.79 -7.53
CA SER A 165 12.66 -17.77 -6.57
C SER A 165 12.13 -17.81 -5.14
N CYS A 166 12.82 -18.52 -4.24
CA CYS A 166 12.57 -18.41 -2.80
C CYS A 166 13.17 -17.12 -2.18
N ILE A 167 13.81 -16.29 -2.99
CA ILE A 167 14.42 -15.00 -2.63
C ILE A 167 13.67 -13.90 -3.39
N PRO A 168 12.49 -13.49 -2.91
CA PRO A 168 11.61 -12.58 -3.66
C PRO A 168 12.04 -11.11 -3.58
N TRP A 169 12.86 -10.74 -2.59
CA TRP A 169 13.31 -9.35 -2.38
C TRP A 169 14.47 -8.93 -3.30
N ARG A 170 15.04 -9.83 -4.12
CA ARG A 170 16.22 -9.54 -4.94
C ARG A 170 16.11 -10.17 -6.32
N THR A 171 16.51 -9.41 -7.34
CA THR A 171 16.64 -9.89 -8.71
C THR A 171 17.76 -10.93 -8.85
N THR A 172 17.62 -11.85 -9.80
CA THR A 172 18.61 -12.90 -10.05
C THR A 172 19.83 -12.34 -10.80
N ASP A 173 21.03 -12.72 -10.36
CA ASP A 173 22.32 -12.40 -10.99
C ASP A 173 22.60 -10.90 -11.27
N PRO A 174 22.43 -9.99 -10.30
CA PRO A 174 22.74 -8.58 -10.52
C PRO A 174 24.25 -8.40 -10.75
N LYS A 175 24.61 -7.62 -11.78
CA LYS A 175 26.00 -7.31 -12.14
C LYS A 175 26.31 -5.85 -11.88
N TYR A 176 27.33 -5.61 -11.05
CA TYR A 176 27.84 -4.28 -10.73
C TYR A 176 29.27 -4.12 -11.24
N ALA A 177 29.64 -2.92 -11.66
CA ALA A 177 31.02 -2.59 -12.04
C ALA A 177 31.97 -2.63 -10.83
N HIS A 178 31.49 -2.15 -9.68
CA HIS A 178 32.13 -2.22 -8.38
C HIS A 178 31.14 -2.80 -7.37
N ASN A 179 31.58 -3.76 -6.57
CA ASN A 179 30.75 -4.36 -5.51
C ASN A 179 31.04 -3.61 -4.22
N GLU A 180 30.21 -2.62 -3.90
CA GLU A 180 30.30 -1.80 -2.70
C GLU A 180 29.00 -1.94 -1.91
N VAL A 181 29.09 -1.86 -0.58
CA VAL A 181 27.95 -1.87 0.32
C VAL A 181 28.08 -0.66 1.22
N TYR A 182 27.06 0.18 1.22
CA TYR A 182 26.93 1.34 2.08
C TYR A 182 25.98 0.97 3.22
N VAL A 183 26.32 1.37 4.44
CA VAL A 183 25.52 1.08 5.62
C VAL A 183 25.51 2.32 6.49
N ASP A 184 24.30 2.81 6.75
CA ASP A 184 24.05 3.92 7.66
C ASP A 184 23.51 3.36 8.98
N LEU A 185 24.16 3.74 10.08
CA LEU A 185 23.71 3.42 11.44
C LEU A 185 23.01 4.66 11.99
N VAL A 186 21.68 4.60 12.06
CA VAL A 186 20.85 5.71 12.51
C VAL A 186 20.39 5.41 13.94
N GLU A 187 20.69 6.31 14.87
CA GLU A 187 20.24 6.22 16.26
C GLU A 187 19.36 7.43 16.59
N GLU A 188 18.17 7.15 17.12
CA GLU A 188 17.22 8.14 17.62
C GLU A 188 17.04 7.96 19.12
N MET A 189 17.15 9.05 19.89
CA MET A 189 17.06 9.02 21.36
C MET A 189 15.83 9.81 21.83
N ASP A 190 14.86 9.09 22.38
CA ASP A 190 13.66 9.64 22.98
C ASP A 190 13.84 9.84 24.48
N THR A 191 13.87 11.09 24.91
CA THR A 191 14.11 11.47 26.30
C THR A 191 12.98 12.33 26.86
N ILE A 192 12.45 11.94 28.03
CA ILE A 192 11.50 12.74 28.80
C ILE A 192 12.19 13.20 30.08
N ILE A 193 12.31 14.51 30.24
CA ILE A 193 12.84 15.16 31.44
C ILE A 193 11.69 15.91 32.12
N ASN A 194 11.52 15.73 33.42
CA ASN A 194 10.48 16.45 34.15
C ASN A 194 10.86 17.92 34.40
N ARG A 195 9.93 18.70 34.95
CA ARG A 195 10.14 20.13 35.24
C ARG A 195 11.30 20.40 36.22
N ASP A 196 11.64 19.43 37.07
CA ASP A 196 12.73 19.53 38.05
C ASP A 196 14.10 19.15 37.46
N GLY A 197 14.16 18.84 36.15
CA GLY A 197 15.39 18.44 35.47
C GLY A 197 15.77 16.97 35.69
N VAL A 198 14.87 16.17 36.26
CA VAL A 198 15.09 14.74 36.49
C VAL A 198 14.64 13.93 35.28
N LEU A 199 15.50 13.02 34.85
CA LEU A 199 15.22 12.08 33.77
C LEU A 199 14.09 11.12 34.17
N VAL A 200 13.00 11.11 33.38
CA VAL A 200 11.85 10.22 33.58
C VAL A 200 11.96 9.00 32.68
N LYS A 201 12.36 9.20 31.43
CA LYS A 201 12.45 8.15 30.41
C LYS A 201 13.58 8.48 29.44
N CYS A 202 14.37 7.48 29.06
CA CYS A 202 15.36 7.55 27.98
C CYS A 202 15.34 6.22 27.24
N GLU A 203 14.97 6.25 25.96
CA GLU A 203 15.01 5.09 25.07
C GLU A 203 15.84 5.47 23.84
N ILE A 204 16.62 4.51 23.33
CA ILE A 204 17.39 4.68 22.10
C ILE A 204 16.90 3.63 21.11
N TYR A 205 16.51 4.10 19.94
CA TYR A 205 16.11 3.29 18.80
C TYR A 205 17.22 3.34 17.77
N GLY A 206 17.78 2.17 17.44
CA GLY A 206 18.80 2.03 16.41
C GLY A 206 18.22 1.33 15.19
N GLU A 207 18.49 1.87 14.01
CA GLU A 207 18.18 1.26 12.72
C GLU A 207 19.45 1.15 11.87
N VAL A 208 19.58 0.04 11.16
CA VAL A 208 20.61 -0.16 10.13
C VAL A 208 19.95 0.03 8.78
N GLN A 209 20.30 1.11 8.07
CA GLN A 209 19.79 1.42 6.74
C GLN A 209 20.87 1.06 5.70
N SER A 210 20.46 0.48 4.57
CA SER A 210 21.34 -0.02 3.49
C SER A 210 20.74 0.17 2.12
#